data_AF-A0AAV6GPU6-F1
#
_entry.id   AF-A0AAV6GPU6-F1
#
_cell.length_a   1.000
_cell.length_b   1.000
_cell.length_c   1.000
_cell.angle_alpha   90.00
_cell.angle_beta   90.00
_cell.angle_gamma   90.00
#
_symmetry.space_group_name_H-M   'P 1'
#
loop_
_entity.id
_entity.type
_entity.pdbx_description
1 polymer ?
#
loop_
_entity_poly.entity_id
_entity_poly.type
_entity_poly.pdbx_seq_one_letter_code
_entity_poly.pdbx_strand_id
1 'polypeptide(L)'
;MHSQRLSQPPLTPWVILAPSGEAVSAHCICMAGVAESCTHVGALLFKVEASVRLKEQATVTDEPAYWMLPGNINKVHPEVGHKIDFTSAAAKRSLP
;
A
#
# COMPACT_ATOMS: atom_id res chain seq x y z
N MET A 1 18.54 6.79 -17.95
CA MET A 1 17.23 6.94 -17.29
C MET A 1 17.05 8.41 -16.91
N HIS A 2 16.01 9.07 -17.40
CA HIS A 2 15.75 10.48 -17.10
C HIS A 2 14.94 10.57 -15.79
N SER A 3 15.42 11.34 -14.82
CA SER A 3 14.79 11.52 -13.52
C SER A 3 14.18 12.91 -13.37
N GLN A 4 13.08 12.98 -12.61
CA GLN A 4 12.45 14.24 -12.23
C GLN A 4 13.05 14.78 -10.92
N ARG A 5 13.40 16.07 -10.90
CA ARG A 5 13.78 16.77 -9.66
C ARG A 5 12.55 16.99 -8.79
N LEU A 6 12.64 16.65 -7.50
CA LEU A 6 11.57 16.85 -6.51
C LEU A 6 11.21 18.33 -6.29
N SER A 7 12.15 19.24 -6.53
CA SER A 7 11.94 20.68 -6.39
C SER A 7 11.22 21.33 -7.59
N GLN A 8 10.91 20.56 -8.63
CA GLN A 8 10.19 21.04 -9.81
C GLN A 8 8.73 20.55 -9.77
N PRO A 9 7.81 21.27 -10.42
CA PRO A 9 6.43 20.81 -10.55
C PRO A 9 6.35 19.38 -11.08
N PRO A 10 5.51 18.49 -10.50
CA PRO A 10 5.32 17.13 -10.98
C PRO A 10 4.97 17.10 -12.46
N LEU A 11 5.55 16.14 -13.20
CA LEU A 11 5.17 15.90 -14.58
C LEU A 11 3.79 15.26 -14.59
N THR A 12 3.05 15.47 -15.68
CA THR A 12 1.70 14.92 -15.87
C THR A 12 1.71 13.89 -17.01
N PRO A 13 2.38 12.74 -16.84
CA PRO A 13 2.29 11.67 -17.82
C PRO A 13 0.87 11.11 -17.86
N TRP A 14 0.46 10.64 -19.04
CA TRP A 14 -0.79 9.91 -19.23
C TRP A 14 -0.54 8.65 -20.06
N VAL A 15 -1.43 7.68 -19.90
CA VAL A 15 -1.44 6.43 -20.68
C VAL A 15 -2.89 6.06 -21.00
N ILE A 16 -3.11 5.55 -22.21
CA ILE A 16 -4.37 4.94 -22.67
C ILE A 16 -4.12 3.44 -22.71
N LEU A 17 -4.92 2.68 -21.95
CA LEU A 17 -4.85 1.22 -21.88
C LEU A 17 -6.08 0.61 -22.55
N ALA A 18 -5.88 -0.46 -23.30
CA ALA A 18 -6.95 -1.35 -23.72
C ALA A 18 -7.46 -2.18 -22.52
N PRO A 19 -8.69 -2.72 -22.58
CA PRO A 19 -9.20 -3.62 -21.53
C PRO A 19 -8.33 -4.87 -21.29
N SER A 20 -7.52 -5.27 -22.27
CA SER A 20 -6.53 -6.36 -22.16
C SER A 20 -5.31 -5.99 -21.28
N GLY A 21 -5.14 -4.72 -20.92
CA GLY A 21 -3.96 -4.20 -20.24
C GLY A 21 -2.86 -3.71 -21.19
N GLU A 22 -3.05 -3.81 -22.51
CA GLU A 22 -2.12 -3.30 -23.51
C GLU A 22 -2.11 -1.76 -23.53
N ALA A 23 -0.91 -1.15 -23.55
CA ALA A 23 -0.78 0.29 -23.69
C ALA A 23 -0.94 0.72 -25.16
N VAL A 24 -2.06 1.39 -25.46
CA VAL A 24 -2.41 1.88 -26.81
C VAL A 24 -1.62 3.14 -27.15
N SER A 25 -1.46 4.03 -26.17
CA SER A 25 -0.71 5.28 -26.34
C SER A 25 -0.28 5.81 -24.97
N ALA A 26 0.85 6.50 -24.92
CA ALA A 26 1.30 7.19 -23.73
C ALA A 26 2.04 8.46 -24.12
N HIS A 27 2.08 9.41 -23.20
CA HIS A 27 2.89 10.61 -23.37
C HIS A 27 3.30 11.18 -22.03
N CYS A 28 4.41 11.90 -22.04
CA CYS A 28 4.89 12.70 -20.93
C CYS A 28 5.47 14.00 -21.47
N ILE A 29 5.22 15.11 -20.79
CA ILE A 29 5.74 16.42 -21.17
C ILE A 29 7.24 16.62 -20.87
N CYS A 30 7.98 15.54 -20.56
CA CYS A 30 9.42 15.63 -20.34
C CYS A 30 10.19 15.69 -21.67
N MET A 31 11.45 16.11 -21.60
CA MET A 31 12.33 16.19 -22.78
C MET A 31 12.46 14.85 -23.54
N ALA A 32 12.35 13.73 -22.83
CA ALA A 32 12.39 12.39 -23.41
C ALA A 32 11.01 11.90 -23.92
N GLY A 33 9.92 12.62 -23.64
CA GLY A 33 8.56 12.22 -24.02
C GLY A 33 8.20 12.50 -25.48
N VAL A 34 9.12 13.08 -26.25
CA VAL A 34 9.03 13.19 -27.72
C VAL A 34 9.00 11.82 -28.40
N ALA A 35 9.54 10.78 -27.75
CA ALA A 35 9.48 9.38 -28.22
C ALA A 35 8.28 8.59 -27.68
N GLU A 36 7.27 9.27 -27.10
CA GLU A 36 6.03 8.71 -26.51
C GLU A 36 6.23 7.77 -25.29
N SER A 37 7.43 7.25 -25.10
CA SER A 37 7.78 6.28 -24.07
C SER A 37 8.99 6.77 -23.28
N CYS A 38 8.75 7.18 -22.02
CA CYS A 38 9.80 7.61 -21.11
C CYS A 38 9.68 6.88 -19.77
N THR A 39 10.72 7.01 -18.94
CA THR A 39 10.77 6.38 -17.61
C THR A 39 9.67 6.87 -16.66
N HIS A 40 9.13 8.07 -16.88
CA HIS A 40 7.98 8.57 -16.13
C HIS A 40 6.67 7.86 -16.50
N VAL A 41 6.48 7.47 -17.77
CA VAL A 41 5.34 6.62 -18.19
C VAL A 41 5.45 5.25 -17.52
N GLY A 42 6.66 4.66 -17.50
CA GLY A 42 6.90 3.42 -16.76
C GLY A 42 6.55 3.55 -15.27
N ALA A 43 6.99 4.63 -14.62
CA ALA A 43 6.65 4.90 -13.22
C ALA A 43 5.14 5.06 -12.99
N LEU A 44 4.41 5.68 -13.92
CA LEU A 44 2.95 5.77 -13.87
C LEU A 44 2.31 4.38 -13.90
N LEU A 45 2.75 3.49 -14.79
CA LEU A 45 2.24 2.11 -14.87
C LEU A 45 2.53 1.31 -13.59
N PHE A 46 3.73 1.43 -13.02
CA PHE A 46 4.05 0.81 -11.72
C PHE A 46 3.16 1.33 -10.59
N LYS A 47 2.84 2.63 -10.58
CA LYS A 47 1.91 3.19 -9.61
C LYS A 47 0.50 2.60 -9.77
N VAL A 48 0.02 2.44 -11.00
CA VAL A 48 -1.29 1.82 -11.27
C VAL A 48 -1.32 0.38 -10.76
N GLU A 49 -0.31 -0.43 -11.11
CA GLU A 49 -0.18 -1.82 -10.63
C GLU A 49 -0.20 -1.91 -9.11
N ALA A 50 0.64 -1.13 -8.44
CA ALA A 50 0.70 -1.11 -6.98
C ALA A 50 -0.63 -0.69 -6.37
N SER A 51 -1.33 0.28 -6.98
CA SER A 51 -2.64 0.74 -6.49
C SER A 51 -3.72 -0.33 -6.64
N VAL A 52 -3.67 -1.14 -7.70
CA VAL A 52 -4.58 -2.28 -7.88
C VAL A 52 -4.26 -3.37 -6.86
N ARG A 53 -2.99 -3.76 -6.73
CA ARG A 53 -2.55 -4.77 -5.76
C ARG A 53 -2.93 -4.40 -4.33
N LEU A 54 -2.77 -3.14 -3.94
CA LEU A 54 -3.15 -2.65 -2.62
C LEU A 54 -4.67 -2.58 -2.42
N LYS A 55 -5.47 -2.42 -3.48
CA LYS A 55 -6.94 -2.49 -3.36
C LYS A 55 -7.45 -3.91 -3.19
N GLU A 56 -6.78 -4.87 -3.82
CA GLU A 56 -7.15 -6.29 -3.73
C GLU A 56 -6.70 -6.93 -2.41
N GLN A 57 -5.72 -6.32 -1.73
CA GLN A 57 -5.24 -6.76 -0.43
C GLN A 57 -5.78 -5.84 0.67
N ALA A 58 -6.73 -6.32 1.47
CA ALA A 58 -7.11 -5.63 2.70
C ALA A 58 -5.85 -5.52 3.59
N THR A 59 -5.37 -4.30 3.80
CA THR A 59 -4.27 -4.09 4.73
C THR A 59 -4.76 -4.31 6.15
N VAL A 60 -3.84 -4.56 7.06
CA VAL A 60 -4.13 -4.72 8.50
C VAL A 60 -4.86 -3.49 9.08
N THR A 61 -4.75 -2.33 8.43
CA THR A 61 -5.46 -1.08 8.77
C THR A 61 -6.78 -0.87 8.04
N ASP A 62 -7.07 -1.62 6.97
CA ASP A 62 -8.36 -1.58 6.27
C ASP A 62 -9.43 -2.40 7.00
N GLU A 63 -9.02 -3.36 7.83
CA GLU A 63 -9.91 -4.10 8.72
C GLU A 63 -10.13 -3.33 10.03
N PRO A 64 -11.32 -3.41 10.65
CA PRO A 64 -11.53 -2.94 12.01
C PRO A 64 -10.45 -3.53 12.91
N ALA A 65 -9.78 -2.68 13.68
CA ALA A 65 -8.62 -3.06 14.46
C ALA A 65 -8.94 -4.23 15.40
N TYR A 66 -8.67 -5.45 14.94
CA TYR A 66 -9.04 -6.69 15.62
C TYR A 66 -8.15 -6.96 16.84
N TRP A 67 -7.03 -6.23 16.95
CA TRP A 67 -6.20 -6.15 18.14
C TRP A 67 -6.77 -5.19 19.20
N MET A 68 -7.78 -4.39 18.86
CA MET A 68 -8.49 -3.61 19.87
C MET A 68 -9.22 -4.60 20.77
N LEU A 69 -9.10 -4.36 22.07
CA LEU A 69 -9.77 -5.16 23.06
C LEU A 69 -11.29 -5.16 22.78
N PRO A 70 -11.99 -6.30 22.89
CA PRO A 70 -13.43 -6.34 22.75
C PRO A 70 -14.07 -5.32 23.69
N GLY A 71 -15.13 -4.64 23.26
CA GLY A 71 -15.72 -3.48 23.96
C GLY A 71 -16.24 -3.76 25.38
N ASN A 72 -16.20 -5.01 25.84
CA ASN A 72 -16.47 -5.40 27.22
C ASN A 72 -15.25 -5.21 28.16
N ILE A 73 -14.04 -4.97 27.63
CA ILE A 73 -12.83 -4.70 28.40
C ILE A 73 -12.58 -3.20 28.43
N ASN A 74 -13.25 -2.50 29.33
CA ASN A 74 -13.12 -1.05 29.49
C ASN A 74 -11.90 -0.61 30.33
N LYS A 75 -11.21 -1.55 30.99
CA LYS A 75 -10.10 -1.26 31.90
C LYS A 75 -9.02 -2.33 31.81
N VAL A 76 -7.94 -2.03 31.09
CA VAL A 76 -6.66 -2.74 31.22
C VAL A 76 -5.78 -1.92 32.14
N HIS A 77 -5.51 -2.45 33.32
CA HIS A 77 -4.59 -1.80 34.25
C HIS A 77 -3.15 -2.06 33.79
N PRO A 78 -2.26 -1.05 33.83
CA PRO A 78 -0.85 -1.27 33.56
C PRO A 78 -0.26 -2.21 34.62
N GLU A 79 0.58 -3.13 34.17
CA GLU A 79 1.23 -4.12 35.03
C GLU A 79 2.72 -4.23 34.67
N VAL A 80 3.55 -4.61 35.64
CA VAL A 80 4.98 -4.76 35.43
C VAL A 80 5.23 -5.92 34.47
N GLY A 81 6.04 -5.73 33.44
CA GLY A 81 6.14 -6.67 32.30
C GLY A 81 6.37 -8.13 32.65
N HIS A 82 7.11 -8.45 33.72
CA HIS A 82 7.34 -9.84 34.17
C HIS A 82 6.13 -10.49 34.87
N LYS A 83 5.10 -9.72 35.21
CA LYS A 83 3.84 -10.19 35.81
C LYS A 83 2.74 -10.36 34.77
N ILE A 84 2.94 -9.84 33.55
CA ILE A 84 1.98 -9.99 32.45
C ILE A 84 2.08 -11.43 31.92
N ASP A 85 0.95 -12.14 31.98
CA ASP A 85 0.82 -13.45 31.36
C ASP A 85 0.63 -13.30 29.84
N PHE A 86 1.68 -13.56 29.07
CA PHE A 86 1.65 -13.53 27.60
C PHE A 86 1.14 -14.84 26.96
N THR A 87 0.64 -15.79 27.76
CA THR A 87 0.13 -17.06 27.26
C THR A 87 -1.09 -16.82 26.37
N SER A 88 -1.01 -17.23 25.11
CA SER A 88 -2.10 -17.05 24.15
C SER A 88 -3.36 -17.82 24.56
N ALA A 89 -4.53 -17.33 24.15
CA ALA A 89 -5.81 -18.00 24.42
C ALA A 89 -5.88 -19.42 23.83
N ALA A 90 -5.10 -19.72 22.78
CA ALA A 90 -4.96 -21.07 22.24
C ALA A 90 -4.20 -21.98 23.22
N ALA A 91 -3.09 -21.51 23.78
CA ALA A 91 -2.30 -22.26 24.75
C ALA A 91 -3.07 -22.52 26.06
N LYS A 92 -3.89 -21.58 26.54
CA LYS A 92 -4.73 -21.80 27.74
C LYS A 92 -5.79 -22.89 27.58
N ARG A 93 -6.30 -23.11 26.36
CA ARG A 93 -7.31 -24.15 26.07
C ARG A 93 -6.72 -25.56 26.02
N SER A 94 -5.41 -25.69 25.90
CA SER A 94 -4.69 -26.97 25.87
C SER A 94 -4.06 -27.38 27.20
N LEU A 95 -4.22 -26.58 28.27
CA LEU A 95 -3.86 -27.03 29.62
C LEU A 95 -4.99 -27.91 30.20
N PRO A 96 -4.65 -29.06 30.82
CA PRO A 96 -5.63 -29.97 31.41
C PRO A 96 -6.37 -29.37 32.62
#